data_AF-A0A840HKJ9-F1
#
_entry.id   AF-A0A840HKJ9-F1
#
_cell.length_a   1.000
_cell.length_b   1.000
_cell.length_c   1.000
_cell.angle_alpha   90.00
_cell.angle_beta   90.00
_cell.angle_gamma   90.00
#
_symmetry.space_group_name_H-M   'P 1'
#
loop_
_entity.id
_entity.type
_entity.pdbx_description
1 polymer ?
#
loop_
_entity_poly.entity_id
_entity_poly.type
_entity_poly.pdbx_seq_one_letter_code
_entity_poly.pdbx_strand_id
1 'polypeptide(L)'
;MNAEPRPALANAARRTDEGLSRVTGRRRRSRWIAAAELGLISSTFSTIVSQLFAARIGRDAAVDWMTVAAIPARDWAISAEPSWSAVLTGIAFHQWADFSWALVFFGVLGRWTADLRPATILLLALPWAAFSSATEWLVLVPLFPFWQPLFTLQQPYWIGLLVHGTSALMYPLFARLRWKRGAAAERDIRFTNAWITGALAVMALLGVIALFGSHGYEPPWMGRDRDADQTYIRHMTAHHAQGIELARIAVERAQDPHLRKLAMLMVASQAGESRIFENWWLSWFDTEMPDCSTEERAAMPGFLTQAEMRQVKAAPADRFDAVFVETMSKHHMGAVRMADRMWRSSGDPRLRIMAHAIRHAQQGEIALMHDASGISAVATAVRNMLADNVN
;
A
#
# COMPACT_ATOMS: atom_id res chain seq x y z
N MET A 1 35.91 40.85 -45.68
CA MET A 1 35.03 39.69 -45.98
C MET A 1 34.60 39.09 -44.65
N ASN A 2 33.42 39.48 -44.15
CA ASN A 2 32.84 38.92 -42.93
C ASN A 2 31.92 37.77 -43.33
N ALA A 3 32.19 36.56 -42.85
CA ALA A 3 31.33 35.40 -43.04
C ALA A 3 30.61 35.08 -41.71
N GLU A 4 29.29 35.29 -41.68
CA GLU A 4 28.43 34.77 -40.62
C GLU A 4 28.14 33.27 -40.84
N PRO A 5 28.03 32.45 -39.78
CA PRO A 5 27.59 31.06 -39.90
C PRO A 5 26.05 30.96 -39.90
N ARG A 6 25.50 30.27 -40.90
CA ARG A 6 24.06 30.04 -41.12
C ARG A 6 23.41 29.17 -40.02
N PRO A 7 22.27 29.58 -39.41
CA PRO A 7 21.44 28.71 -38.57
C PRO A 7 20.34 28.05 -39.44
N ALA A 8 20.71 27.17 -40.38
CA ALA A 8 19.75 26.60 -41.33
C ALA A 8 19.27 25.17 -40.99
N LEU A 9 20.03 24.40 -40.19
CA LEU A 9 19.76 22.97 -40.02
C LEU A 9 18.76 22.65 -38.89
N ALA A 10 18.68 23.46 -37.83
CA ALA A 10 17.72 23.25 -36.74
C ALA A 10 16.26 23.62 -37.12
N ASN A 11 16.10 24.54 -38.08
CA ASN A 11 14.77 24.98 -38.55
C ASN A 11 14.16 24.03 -39.60
N ALA A 12 14.98 23.26 -40.32
CA ALA A 12 14.49 22.30 -41.31
C ALA A 12 13.77 21.12 -40.64
N ALA A 13 14.30 20.58 -39.55
CA ALA A 13 13.70 19.47 -38.81
C ALA A 13 12.38 19.84 -38.10
N ARG A 14 12.24 21.08 -37.62
CA ARG A 14 10.94 21.59 -37.10
C ARG A 14 9.91 21.78 -38.20
N ARG A 15 10.33 22.26 -39.37
CA ARG A 15 9.42 22.50 -40.52
C ARG A 15 8.92 21.20 -41.15
N THR A 16 9.70 20.12 -41.13
CA THR A 16 9.26 18.82 -41.66
C THR A 16 8.18 18.16 -40.80
N ASP A 17 8.27 18.31 -39.47
CA ASP A 17 7.29 17.72 -38.54
C ASP A 17 5.97 18.54 -38.52
N GLU A 18 6.07 19.88 -38.59
CA GLU A 18 4.91 20.75 -38.80
C GLU A 18 4.27 20.54 -40.18
N GLY A 19 5.09 20.30 -41.22
CA GLY A 19 4.63 20.05 -42.58
C GLY A 19 3.84 18.75 -42.75
N LEU A 20 4.32 17.63 -42.19
CA LEU A 20 3.60 16.35 -42.23
C LEU A 20 2.30 16.36 -41.41
N SER A 21 2.26 17.12 -40.31
CA SER A 21 1.05 17.30 -39.51
C SER A 21 -0.04 18.11 -40.25
N ARG A 22 0.35 19.05 -41.12
CA ARG A 22 -0.56 19.83 -41.96
C ARG A 22 -1.15 18.99 -43.10
N VAL A 23 -0.41 18.01 -43.63
CA VAL A 23 -0.87 17.15 -44.74
C VAL A 23 -1.87 16.07 -44.27
N THR A 24 -1.80 15.65 -43.00
CA THR A 24 -2.67 14.57 -42.46
C THR A 24 -3.82 15.06 -41.57
N GLY A 25 -3.94 16.37 -41.31
CA GLY A 25 -5.02 16.97 -40.50
C GLY A 25 -5.01 16.59 -39.01
N ARG A 26 -4.07 15.75 -38.54
CA ARG A 26 -4.02 15.29 -37.15
C ARG A 26 -3.33 16.32 -36.26
N ARG A 27 -4.12 17.13 -35.54
CA ARG A 27 -3.60 18.07 -34.55
C ARG A 27 -3.41 17.39 -33.18
N ARG A 28 -2.19 17.44 -32.65
CA ARG A 28 -1.89 17.03 -31.27
C ARG A 28 -2.48 18.02 -30.25
N ARG A 29 -2.75 17.51 -29.05
CA ARG A 29 -3.04 18.32 -27.86
C ARG A 29 -1.74 18.70 -27.15
N SER A 30 -1.83 19.61 -26.18
CA SER A 30 -0.73 19.82 -25.24
C SER A 30 -0.45 18.51 -24.50
N ARG A 31 0.82 18.06 -24.53
CA ARG A 31 1.24 16.85 -23.81
C ARG A 31 1.00 16.95 -22.30
N TRP A 32 1.11 18.15 -21.73
CA TRP A 32 0.87 18.39 -20.32
C TRP A 32 -0.61 18.21 -19.95
N ILE A 33 -1.52 18.68 -20.81
CA ILE A 33 -2.96 18.49 -20.60
C ILE A 33 -3.30 17.00 -20.73
N ALA A 34 -2.77 16.30 -21.74
CA ALA A 34 -2.98 14.87 -21.90
C ALA A 34 -2.39 14.05 -20.74
N ALA A 35 -1.24 14.46 -20.21
CA ALA A 35 -0.61 13.82 -19.06
C ALA A 35 -1.42 14.06 -17.77
N ALA A 36 -1.96 15.26 -17.57
CA ALA A 36 -2.81 15.57 -16.43
C ALA A 36 -4.11 14.77 -16.47
N GLU A 37 -4.78 14.71 -17.62
CA GLU A 37 -5.98 13.88 -17.80
C GLU A 37 -5.69 12.40 -17.56
N LEU A 38 -4.56 11.90 -18.07
CA LEU A 38 -4.14 10.53 -17.79
C LEU A 38 -3.90 10.34 -16.30
N GLY A 39 -3.18 11.25 -15.65
CA GLY A 39 -2.86 11.17 -14.22
C GLY A 39 -4.12 11.06 -13.36
N LEU A 40 -5.18 11.81 -13.68
CA LEU A 40 -6.48 11.70 -13.02
C LEU A 40 -7.14 10.33 -13.25
N ILE A 41 -7.08 9.82 -14.48
CA ILE A 41 -7.64 8.50 -14.82
C ILE A 41 -6.88 7.39 -14.09
N SER A 42 -5.54 7.40 -14.15
CA SER A 42 -4.71 6.34 -13.59
C SER A 42 -4.76 6.33 -12.06
N SER A 43 -4.73 7.50 -11.42
CA SER A 43 -4.81 7.60 -9.96
C SER A 43 -6.19 7.23 -9.41
N THR A 44 -7.26 7.57 -10.11
CA THR A 44 -8.62 7.15 -9.76
C THR A 44 -8.76 5.63 -9.90
N PHE A 45 -8.26 5.07 -11.02
CA PHE A 45 -8.28 3.63 -11.26
C PHE A 45 -7.52 2.86 -10.18
N SER A 46 -6.30 3.27 -9.84
CA SER A 46 -5.50 2.63 -8.79
C SER A 46 -6.18 2.74 -7.42
N THR A 47 -6.79 3.88 -7.09
CA THR A 47 -7.54 4.07 -5.84
C THR A 47 -8.70 3.07 -5.73
N ILE A 48 -9.52 2.96 -6.78
CA ILE A 48 -10.67 2.05 -6.80
C ILE A 48 -10.22 0.60 -6.70
N VAL A 49 -9.21 0.20 -7.48
CA VAL A 49 -8.70 -1.17 -7.46
C VAL A 49 -8.11 -1.52 -6.09
N SER A 50 -7.30 -0.63 -5.49
CA SER A 50 -6.73 -0.84 -4.15
C SER A 50 -7.83 -1.01 -3.10
N GLN A 51 -8.86 -0.14 -3.11
CA GLN A 51 -10.00 -0.22 -2.21
C GLN A 51 -10.77 -1.55 -2.37
N LEU A 52 -11.01 -1.96 -3.61
CA LEU A 52 -11.75 -3.18 -3.93
C LEU A 52 -10.90 -4.45 -3.84
N PHE A 53 -9.60 -4.37 -3.58
CA PHE A 53 -8.74 -5.55 -3.53
C PHE A 53 -8.10 -5.78 -2.16
N ALA A 54 -7.98 -4.73 -1.33
CA ALA A 54 -7.30 -4.77 -0.03
C ALA A 54 -7.67 -5.99 0.83
N ALA A 55 -8.96 -6.21 1.11
CA ALA A 55 -9.40 -7.33 1.95
C ALA A 55 -9.04 -8.72 1.38
N ARG A 56 -8.91 -8.86 0.05
CA ARG A 56 -8.53 -10.12 -0.61
C ARG A 56 -7.07 -10.51 -0.38
N ILE A 57 -6.25 -9.56 0.06
CA ILE A 57 -4.83 -9.75 0.37
C ILE A 57 -4.51 -9.43 1.83
N GLY A 58 -5.52 -9.47 2.72
CA GLY A 58 -5.30 -9.30 4.16
C GLY A 58 -5.04 -7.87 4.60
N ARG A 59 -5.56 -6.88 3.86
CA ARG A 59 -5.38 -5.46 4.17
C ARG A 59 -6.70 -4.76 4.50
N ASP A 60 -6.72 -3.96 5.57
CA ASP A 60 -7.82 -3.05 5.88
C ASP A 60 -7.59 -1.73 5.16
N ALA A 61 -8.42 -1.46 4.14
CA ALA A 61 -8.26 -0.27 3.29
C ALA A 61 -8.37 1.04 4.08
N ALA A 62 -9.20 1.10 5.13
CA ALA A 62 -9.36 2.34 5.90
C ALA A 62 -8.10 2.64 6.73
N VAL A 63 -7.49 1.59 7.31
CA VAL A 63 -6.20 1.71 8.02
C VAL A 63 -5.07 2.06 7.04
N ASP A 64 -5.06 1.47 5.84
CA ASP A 64 -4.07 1.79 4.81
C ASP A 64 -4.17 3.27 4.39
N TRP A 65 -5.37 3.77 4.12
CA TRP A 65 -5.55 5.19 3.77
C TRP A 65 -5.19 6.12 4.91
N MET A 66 -5.50 5.77 6.16
CA MET A 66 -5.05 6.52 7.33
C MET A 66 -3.52 6.55 7.44
N THR A 67 -2.85 5.42 7.15
CA THR A 67 -1.38 5.33 7.14
C THR A 67 -0.77 6.19 6.04
N VAL A 68 -1.38 6.22 4.85
CA VAL A 68 -0.98 7.13 3.76
C VAL A 68 -1.20 8.58 4.16
N ALA A 69 -2.31 8.90 4.84
CA ALA A 69 -2.60 10.25 5.32
C ALA A 69 -1.58 10.75 6.35
N ALA A 70 -0.96 9.87 7.12
CA ALA A 70 0.12 10.22 8.02
C ALA A 70 1.36 10.77 7.29
N ILE A 71 1.52 10.53 5.98
CA ILE A 71 2.64 11.09 5.21
C ILE A 71 2.59 12.64 5.19
N PRO A 72 1.51 13.29 4.72
CA PRO A 72 1.41 14.74 4.79
C PRO A 72 0.91 15.28 6.13
N ALA A 73 0.09 14.51 6.87
CA ALA A 73 -0.61 15.00 8.05
C ALA A 73 -0.04 14.50 9.38
N ARG A 74 0.98 13.63 9.35
CA ARG A 74 1.66 13.06 10.53
C ARG A 74 0.65 12.48 11.53
N ASP A 75 0.89 12.70 12.81
CA ASP A 75 0.09 12.22 13.93
C ASP A 75 -1.36 12.70 13.93
N TRP A 76 -1.71 13.76 13.18
CA TRP A 76 -3.10 14.23 13.10
C TRP A 76 -4.01 13.23 12.38
N ALA A 77 -3.47 12.47 11.43
CA ALA A 77 -4.23 11.44 10.73
C ALA A 77 -4.50 10.20 11.60
N ILE A 78 -3.65 9.92 12.59
CA ILE A 78 -3.65 8.64 13.31
C ILE A 78 -4.69 8.61 14.42
N SER A 79 -5.57 7.61 14.37
CA SER A 79 -6.60 7.32 15.37
C SER A 79 -6.84 5.80 15.49
N ALA A 80 -7.40 5.36 16.62
CA ALA A 80 -7.71 3.95 16.87
C ALA A 80 -8.83 3.40 15.95
N GLU A 81 -9.66 4.30 15.43
CA GLU A 81 -10.63 4.05 14.39
C GLU A 81 -10.38 5.05 13.26
N PRO A 82 -10.08 4.60 12.03
CA PRO A 82 -9.81 5.51 10.92
C PRO A 82 -10.97 6.49 10.69
N SER A 83 -10.69 7.79 10.84
CA SER A 83 -11.68 8.83 10.55
C SER A 83 -11.86 9.02 9.06
N TRP A 84 -13.06 9.43 8.62
CA TRP A 84 -13.31 9.76 7.22
C TRP A 84 -12.40 10.87 6.70
N SER A 85 -12.02 11.84 7.53
CA SER A 85 -11.06 12.89 7.16
C SER A 85 -9.66 12.32 6.90
N ALA A 86 -9.20 11.38 7.73
CA ALA A 86 -7.93 10.70 7.49
C ALA A 86 -7.98 9.86 6.21
N VAL A 87 -9.05 9.07 6.01
CA VAL A 87 -9.24 8.26 4.79
C VAL A 87 -9.22 9.13 3.54
N LEU A 88 -9.99 10.22 3.51
CA LEU A 88 -10.03 11.15 2.37
C LEU A 88 -8.69 11.85 2.13
N THR A 89 -7.97 12.21 3.20
CA THR A 89 -6.63 12.80 3.10
C THR A 89 -5.65 11.81 2.48
N GLY A 90 -5.70 10.54 2.89
CA GLY A 90 -4.88 9.47 2.34
C GLY A 90 -5.14 9.23 0.85
N ILE A 91 -6.41 9.14 0.48
CA ILE A 91 -6.83 9.02 -0.93
C ILE A 91 -6.33 10.23 -1.74
N ALA A 92 -6.53 11.45 -1.24
CA ALA A 92 -6.10 12.66 -1.94
C ALA A 92 -4.58 12.72 -2.13
N PHE A 93 -3.82 12.32 -1.10
CA PHE A 93 -2.36 12.29 -1.16
C PHE A 93 -1.85 11.23 -2.14
N HIS A 94 -2.39 10.01 -2.07
CA HIS A 94 -2.13 8.95 -3.05
C HIS A 94 -2.43 9.41 -4.47
N GLN A 95 -3.60 10.01 -4.69
CA GLN A 95 -3.99 10.46 -6.02
C GLN A 95 -3.08 11.56 -6.56
N TRP A 96 -2.64 12.48 -5.69
CA TRP A 96 -1.66 13.49 -6.03
C TRP A 96 -0.31 12.90 -6.42
N ALA A 97 0.17 11.88 -5.70
CA ALA A 97 1.43 11.21 -5.98
C ALA A 97 1.40 10.51 -7.37
N ASP A 98 0.39 9.67 -7.61
CA ASP A 98 0.19 8.99 -8.90
C ASP A 98 0.03 9.96 -10.07
N PHE A 99 -0.77 11.02 -9.87
CA PHE A 99 -0.95 12.09 -10.85
C PHE A 99 0.39 12.75 -11.19
N SER A 100 1.21 13.04 -10.17
CA SER A 100 2.52 13.68 -10.33
C SER A 100 3.48 12.79 -11.12
N TRP A 101 3.51 11.48 -10.88
CA TRP A 101 4.34 10.56 -11.66
C TRP A 101 3.92 10.46 -13.13
N ALA A 102 2.62 10.53 -13.43
CA ALA A 102 2.13 10.60 -14.81
C ALA A 102 2.59 11.88 -15.50
N LEU A 103 2.59 13.02 -14.80
CA LEU A 103 3.14 14.29 -15.31
C LEU A 103 4.64 14.22 -15.56
N VAL A 104 5.42 13.56 -14.70
CA VAL A 104 6.85 13.35 -14.94
C VAL A 104 7.06 12.49 -16.19
N PHE A 105 6.37 11.36 -16.30
CA PHE A 105 6.56 10.41 -17.40
C PHE A 105 6.13 10.96 -18.76
N PHE A 106 5.01 11.68 -18.84
CA PHE A 106 4.47 12.16 -20.12
C PHE A 106 4.66 13.65 -20.38
N GLY A 107 4.85 14.45 -19.33
CA GLY A 107 5.14 15.87 -19.41
C GLY A 107 6.64 16.15 -19.53
N VAL A 108 7.41 15.79 -18.49
CA VAL A 108 8.87 16.02 -18.43
C VAL A 108 9.59 15.17 -19.46
N LEU A 109 9.37 13.85 -19.44
CA LEU A 109 9.94 12.92 -20.43
C LEU A 109 9.16 12.92 -21.76
N GLY A 110 8.24 13.88 -21.94
CA GLY A 110 7.30 13.95 -23.05
C GLY A 110 7.90 14.01 -24.45
N ARG A 111 9.20 14.30 -24.59
CA ARG A 111 9.90 14.21 -25.90
C ARG A 111 10.15 12.75 -26.29
N TRP A 112 10.44 11.90 -25.32
CA TRP A 112 10.73 10.47 -25.52
C TRP A 112 9.45 9.65 -25.64
N THR A 113 8.39 10.08 -24.96
CA THR A 113 7.10 9.40 -24.99
C THR A 113 6.14 9.91 -26.08
N ALA A 114 6.56 10.92 -26.85
CA ALA A 114 5.73 11.63 -27.83
C ALA A 114 5.09 10.73 -28.87
N ASP A 115 5.79 9.69 -29.33
CA ASP A 115 5.39 8.86 -30.48
C ASP A 115 5.24 7.38 -30.15
N LEU A 116 5.44 7.00 -28.89
CA LEU A 116 5.31 5.63 -28.45
C LEU A 116 3.90 5.10 -28.74
N ARG A 117 3.84 3.82 -29.12
CA ARG A 117 2.59 3.07 -29.31
C ARG A 117 2.06 2.59 -27.96
N PRO A 118 0.74 2.35 -27.83
CA PRO A 118 0.15 1.90 -26.56
C PRO A 118 0.88 0.70 -25.92
N ALA A 119 1.20 -0.33 -26.69
CA ALA A 119 1.92 -1.52 -26.19
C ALA A 119 3.35 -1.20 -25.71
N THR A 120 4.06 -0.31 -26.41
CA THR A 120 5.39 0.15 -25.99
C THR A 120 5.31 0.97 -24.71
N ILE A 121 4.28 1.80 -24.56
CA ILE A 121 4.02 2.54 -23.33
C ILE A 121 3.78 1.56 -22.18
N LEU A 122 2.93 0.53 -22.38
CA LEU A 122 2.66 -0.48 -21.35
C LEU A 122 3.94 -1.16 -20.88
N LEU A 123 4.81 -1.57 -21.81
CA LEU A 123 6.07 -2.22 -21.49
C LEU A 123 7.00 -1.33 -20.66
N LEU A 124 7.06 -0.03 -20.97
CA LEU A 124 7.89 0.95 -20.23
C LEU A 124 7.24 1.41 -18.93
N ALA A 125 5.91 1.29 -18.80
CA ALA A 125 5.17 1.68 -17.61
C ALA A 125 5.48 0.75 -16.41
N LEU A 126 5.80 -0.53 -16.66
CA LEU A 126 6.16 -1.48 -15.60
C LEU A 126 7.47 -1.13 -14.86
N PRO A 127 8.63 -0.96 -15.53
CA PRO A 127 9.84 -0.50 -14.85
C PRO A 127 9.68 0.93 -14.29
N TRP A 128 8.83 1.76 -14.89
CA TRP A 128 8.48 3.07 -14.33
C TRP A 128 7.72 2.98 -13.01
N ALA A 129 6.76 2.05 -12.89
CA ALA A 129 6.06 1.79 -11.64
C ALA A 129 7.03 1.34 -10.54
N ALA A 130 7.97 0.45 -10.86
CA ALA A 130 9.00 0.02 -9.93
C ALA A 130 9.90 1.19 -9.50
N PHE A 131 10.34 2.03 -10.45
CA PHE A 131 11.16 3.20 -10.17
C PHE A 131 10.44 4.22 -9.27
N SER A 132 9.21 4.62 -9.64
CA SER A 132 8.43 5.60 -8.88
C SER A 132 8.10 5.08 -7.47
N SER A 133 7.64 3.84 -7.36
CA SER A 133 7.35 3.21 -6.07
C SER A 133 8.59 3.08 -5.18
N ALA A 134 9.73 2.64 -5.73
CA ALA A 134 10.98 2.54 -4.98
C ALA A 134 11.47 3.92 -4.53
N THR A 135 11.33 4.95 -5.38
CA THR A 135 11.69 6.32 -5.04
C THR A 135 10.86 6.84 -3.88
N GLU A 136 9.55 6.58 -3.86
CA GLU A 136 8.70 6.95 -2.74
C GLU A 136 9.04 6.19 -1.46
N TRP A 137 9.09 4.86 -1.55
CA TRP A 137 9.20 3.97 -0.40
C TRP A 137 10.59 4.03 0.26
N LEU A 138 11.67 4.19 -0.50
CA LEU A 138 13.04 4.26 0.01
C LEU A 138 13.52 5.67 0.33
N VAL A 139 12.96 6.69 -0.34
CA VAL A 139 13.52 8.05 -0.29
C VAL A 139 12.46 9.07 0.09
N LEU A 140 11.44 9.31 -0.75
CA LEU A 140 10.60 10.50 -0.59
C LEU A 140 9.83 10.49 0.72
N VAL A 141 9.20 9.35 1.03
CA VAL A 141 8.34 9.20 2.20
C VAL A 141 9.15 9.11 3.50
N PRO A 142 10.11 8.17 3.67
CA PRO A 142 10.82 8.04 4.93
C PRO A 142 11.90 9.12 5.16
N LEU A 143 12.41 9.74 4.10
CA LEU A 143 13.46 10.76 4.13
C LEU A 143 12.92 12.09 3.58
N PHE A 144 13.63 12.75 2.66
CA PHE A 144 13.21 14.04 2.12
C PHE A 144 12.17 13.85 1.00
N PRO A 145 11.03 14.58 0.99
CA PRO A 145 10.70 15.75 1.82
C PRO A 145 9.73 15.49 2.99
N PHE A 146 9.34 14.24 3.27
CA PHE A 146 8.26 13.97 4.23
C PHE A 146 8.75 13.60 5.64
N TRP A 147 9.88 12.89 5.74
CA TRP A 147 10.48 12.36 6.96
C TRP A 147 9.47 11.54 7.77
N GLN A 148 8.76 10.64 7.10
CA GLN A 148 7.71 9.78 7.65
C GLN A 148 8.10 8.31 7.51
N PRO A 149 9.05 7.80 8.32
CA PRO A 149 9.46 6.40 8.29
C PRO A 149 8.36 5.44 8.71
N LEU A 150 7.34 5.92 9.42
CA LEU A 150 6.17 5.14 9.85
C LEU A 150 5.52 4.41 8.68
N PHE A 151 5.31 5.07 7.53
CA PHE A 151 4.71 4.42 6.37
C PHE A 151 5.56 3.24 5.88
N THR A 152 6.87 3.43 5.71
CA THR A 152 7.80 2.40 5.22
C THR A 152 7.95 1.25 6.22
N LEU A 153 7.91 1.52 7.52
CA LEU A 153 7.96 0.51 8.58
C LEU A 153 6.63 -0.25 8.74
N GLN A 154 5.49 0.39 8.46
CA GLN A 154 4.18 -0.23 8.54
C GLN A 154 3.81 -1.03 7.28
N GLN A 155 4.22 -0.57 6.10
CA GLN A 155 3.78 -1.11 4.81
C GLN A 155 4.96 -1.74 4.07
N PRO A 156 4.95 -3.05 3.79
CA PRO A 156 5.98 -3.67 2.95
C PRO A 156 5.98 -3.08 1.53
N TYR A 157 7.17 -2.99 0.92
CA TYR A 157 7.38 -2.38 -0.40
C TYR A 157 6.43 -2.88 -1.49
N TRP A 158 6.08 -4.18 -1.46
CA TRP A 158 5.24 -4.78 -2.49
C TRP A 158 3.85 -4.13 -2.58
N ILE A 159 3.36 -3.51 -1.49
CA ILE A 159 2.08 -2.79 -1.49
C ILE A 159 2.20 -1.54 -2.36
N GLY A 160 3.22 -0.72 -2.14
CA GLY A 160 3.50 0.45 -2.99
C GLY A 160 3.71 0.05 -4.45
N LEU A 161 4.44 -1.05 -4.70
CA LEU A 161 4.68 -1.53 -6.06
C LEU A 161 3.37 -1.96 -6.75
N LEU A 162 2.46 -2.62 -6.02
CA LEU A 162 1.15 -3.02 -6.54
C LEU A 162 0.31 -1.80 -6.92
N VAL A 163 0.30 -0.77 -6.06
CA VAL A 163 -0.44 0.48 -6.29
C VAL A 163 0.08 1.22 -7.53
N HIS A 164 1.39 1.45 -7.61
CA HIS A 164 2.01 2.11 -8.76
C HIS A 164 1.86 1.28 -10.04
N GLY A 165 2.01 -0.05 -9.94
CA GLY A 165 1.80 -0.97 -11.05
C GLY A 165 0.38 -0.86 -11.61
N THR A 166 -0.62 -0.84 -10.72
CA THR A 166 -2.04 -0.69 -11.09
C THR A 166 -2.29 0.64 -11.79
N SER A 167 -1.72 1.74 -11.29
CA SER A 167 -1.80 3.05 -11.94
C SER A 167 -1.16 3.05 -13.33
N ALA A 168 0.05 2.50 -13.43
CA ALA A 168 0.84 2.38 -14.66
C ALA A 168 0.15 1.55 -15.74
N LEU A 169 -0.73 0.60 -15.40
CA LEU A 169 -1.54 -0.14 -16.38
C LEU A 169 -2.42 0.77 -17.23
N MET A 170 -2.79 1.97 -16.75
CA MET A 170 -3.61 2.94 -17.50
C MET A 170 -2.80 3.83 -18.44
N TYR A 171 -1.47 3.83 -18.35
CA TYR A 171 -0.59 4.69 -19.14
C TYR A 171 -0.73 4.54 -20.66
N PRO A 172 -1.04 3.36 -21.25
CA PRO A 172 -1.29 3.22 -22.69
C PRO A 172 -2.37 4.15 -23.25
N LEU A 173 -3.29 4.64 -22.41
CA LEU A 173 -4.32 5.59 -22.82
C LEU A 173 -3.74 6.93 -23.28
N PHE A 174 -2.52 7.29 -22.84
CA PHE A 174 -1.83 8.50 -23.30
C PHE A 174 -1.70 8.57 -24.82
N ALA A 175 -1.45 7.43 -25.48
CA ALA A 175 -1.31 7.36 -26.93
C ALA A 175 -2.53 7.90 -27.69
N ARG A 176 -3.72 7.79 -27.09
CA ARG A 176 -4.96 8.40 -27.58
C ARG A 176 -5.15 9.82 -27.05
N LEU A 177 -4.96 10.04 -25.74
CA LEU A 177 -5.22 11.33 -25.08
C LEU A 177 -4.37 12.49 -25.62
N ARG A 178 -3.18 12.19 -26.17
CA ARG A 178 -2.28 13.20 -26.78
C ARG A 178 -2.80 13.81 -28.09
N TRP A 179 -3.89 13.29 -28.66
CA TRP A 179 -4.50 13.79 -29.90
C TRP A 179 -5.79 14.54 -29.64
N LYS A 180 -6.13 15.50 -30.51
CA LYS A 180 -7.49 16.08 -30.50
C LYS A 180 -8.51 14.99 -30.87
N ARG A 181 -9.76 15.19 -30.46
CA ARG A 181 -10.86 14.25 -30.77
C ARG A 181 -10.93 14.00 -32.28
N GLY A 182 -10.98 12.73 -32.68
CA GLY A 182 -10.99 12.31 -34.09
C GLY A 182 -9.62 12.28 -34.78
N ALA A 183 -8.54 12.75 -34.14
CA ALA A 183 -7.21 12.80 -34.75
C ALA A 183 -6.30 11.60 -34.39
N ALA A 184 -6.67 10.76 -33.42
CA ALA A 184 -5.88 9.58 -33.07
C ALA A 184 -5.92 8.52 -34.18
N ALA A 185 -4.88 7.69 -34.28
CA ALA A 185 -4.85 6.60 -35.25
C ALA A 185 -5.87 5.51 -34.86
N GLU A 186 -6.56 4.93 -35.84
CA GLU A 186 -7.58 3.90 -35.62
C GLU A 186 -7.05 2.69 -34.83
N ARG A 187 -5.81 2.27 -35.09
CA ARG A 187 -5.14 1.21 -34.32
C ARG A 187 -5.02 1.54 -32.82
N ASP A 188 -4.69 2.79 -32.49
CA ASP A 188 -4.50 3.23 -31.10
C ASP A 188 -5.87 3.36 -30.42
N ILE A 189 -6.90 3.79 -31.16
CA ILE A 189 -8.28 3.81 -30.69
C ILE A 189 -8.77 2.39 -30.38
N ARG A 190 -8.59 1.42 -31.30
CA ARG A 190 -8.99 0.03 -31.09
C ARG A 190 -8.30 -0.59 -29.87
N PHE A 191 -6.98 -0.40 -29.76
CA PHE A 191 -6.22 -0.87 -28.60
C PHE A 191 -6.75 -0.26 -27.30
N THR A 192 -6.85 1.07 -27.23
CA THR A 192 -7.26 1.76 -26.00
C THR A 192 -8.71 1.47 -25.62
N ASN A 193 -9.62 1.30 -26.58
CA ASN A 193 -10.99 0.84 -26.31
C ASN A 193 -10.99 -0.54 -25.66
N ALA A 194 -10.29 -1.52 -26.26
CA ALA A 194 -10.19 -2.86 -25.69
C ALA A 194 -9.58 -2.83 -24.28
N TRP A 195 -8.56 -2.01 -24.06
CA TRP A 195 -7.89 -1.85 -22.77
C TRP A 195 -8.81 -1.23 -21.71
N ILE A 196 -9.55 -0.17 -22.05
CA ILE A 196 -10.54 0.45 -21.16
C ILE A 196 -11.64 -0.55 -20.82
N THR A 197 -12.16 -1.28 -21.80
CA THR A 197 -13.18 -2.30 -21.57
C THR A 197 -12.67 -3.38 -20.60
N GLY A 198 -11.43 -3.85 -20.78
CA GLY A 198 -10.80 -4.79 -19.86
C GLY A 198 -10.65 -4.22 -18.44
N ALA A 199 -10.17 -2.97 -18.32
CA ALA A 199 -10.01 -2.29 -17.04
C ALA A 199 -11.35 -2.11 -16.29
N LEU A 200 -12.39 -1.71 -17.00
CA LEU A 200 -13.75 -1.59 -16.46
C LEU A 200 -14.30 -2.96 -16.03
N ALA A 201 -14.07 -4.01 -16.82
CA ALA A 201 -14.49 -5.37 -16.47
C ALA A 201 -13.78 -5.89 -15.21
N VAL A 202 -12.48 -5.61 -15.05
CA VAL A 202 -11.72 -5.93 -13.82
C VAL A 202 -12.29 -5.18 -12.62
N MET A 203 -12.54 -3.86 -12.74
CA MET A 203 -13.15 -3.10 -11.63
C MET A 203 -14.54 -3.64 -11.28
N ALA A 204 -15.37 -3.97 -12.27
CA ALA A 204 -16.68 -4.56 -12.03
C ALA A 204 -16.57 -5.91 -11.32
N LEU A 205 -15.66 -6.79 -11.75
CA LEU A 205 -15.39 -8.07 -11.10
C LEU A 205 -14.92 -7.91 -9.66
N LEU A 206 -13.95 -7.02 -9.41
CA LEU A 206 -13.48 -6.71 -8.06
C LEU A 206 -14.60 -6.11 -7.20
N GLY A 207 -15.47 -5.29 -7.79
CA GLY A 207 -16.66 -4.75 -7.14
C GLY A 207 -17.64 -5.83 -6.72
N VAL A 208 -17.89 -6.81 -7.60
CA VAL A 208 -18.72 -7.99 -7.27
C VAL A 208 -18.07 -8.79 -6.14
N ILE A 209 -16.78 -9.13 -6.24
CA ILE A 209 -16.06 -9.85 -5.17
C ILE A 209 -16.11 -9.07 -3.86
N ALA A 210 -15.97 -7.75 -3.89
CA ALA A 210 -16.08 -6.89 -2.71
C ALA A 210 -17.46 -6.93 -2.07
N LEU A 211 -18.51 -6.84 -2.89
CA LEU A 211 -19.89 -6.90 -2.43
C LEU A 211 -20.19 -8.24 -1.75
N PHE A 212 -19.84 -9.35 -2.40
CA PHE A 212 -20.04 -10.68 -1.84
C PHE A 212 -19.20 -10.90 -0.57
N GLY A 213 -17.93 -10.48 -0.57
CA GLY A 213 -17.05 -10.56 0.61
C GLY A 213 -17.59 -9.77 1.80
N SER A 214 -18.21 -8.60 1.57
CA SER A 214 -18.86 -7.83 2.64
C SER A 214 -20.09 -8.50 3.25
N HIS A 215 -20.60 -9.56 2.62
CA HIS A 215 -21.72 -10.37 3.08
C HIS A 215 -21.27 -11.78 3.51
N GLY A 216 -19.96 -11.97 3.78
CA GLY A 216 -19.42 -13.25 4.26
C GLY A 216 -19.09 -14.27 3.17
N TYR A 217 -19.13 -13.89 1.89
CA TYR A 217 -18.83 -14.78 0.76
C TYR A 217 -17.50 -14.40 0.10
N GLU A 218 -16.42 -14.98 0.60
CA GLU A 218 -15.08 -14.83 0.00
C GLU A 218 -14.84 -15.89 -1.09
N PRO A 219 -13.92 -15.64 -2.04
CA PRO A 219 -13.46 -16.68 -2.94
C PRO A 219 -12.99 -17.92 -2.16
N PRO A 220 -13.22 -19.14 -2.67
CA PRO A 220 -12.93 -20.38 -1.94
C PRO A 220 -11.51 -20.45 -1.39
N TRP A 221 -11.33 -21.14 -0.27
CA TRP A 221 -10.01 -21.47 0.28
C TRP A 221 -9.18 -22.29 -0.72
N MET A 222 -7.90 -21.93 -0.88
CA MET A 222 -6.97 -22.51 -1.86
C MET A 222 -5.67 -23.03 -1.21
N GLY A 223 -5.64 -23.19 0.11
CA GLY A 223 -4.50 -23.72 0.83
C GLY A 223 -4.30 -25.24 0.64
N ARG A 224 -3.16 -25.75 1.11
CA ARG A 224 -2.86 -27.19 1.17
C ARG A 224 -2.72 -27.72 2.60
N ASP A 225 -2.83 -26.84 3.58
CA ASP A 225 -2.66 -27.15 5.00
C ASP A 225 -3.74 -26.43 5.82
N ARG A 226 -4.92 -27.05 5.87
CA ARG A 226 -6.10 -26.45 6.50
C ARG A 226 -5.92 -26.27 8.01
N ASP A 227 -5.27 -27.23 8.66
CA ASP A 227 -5.04 -27.20 10.09
C ASP A 227 -4.08 -26.06 10.46
N ALA A 228 -2.99 -25.88 9.70
CA ALA A 228 -2.08 -24.75 9.92
C ALA A 228 -2.79 -23.39 9.72
N ASP A 229 -3.63 -23.27 8.70
CA ASP A 229 -4.41 -22.05 8.44
C ASP A 229 -5.40 -21.76 9.58
N GLN A 230 -6.13 -22.79 10.02
CA GLN A 230 -7.06 -22.66 11.14
C GLN A 230 -6.36 -22.32 12.45
N THR A 231 -5.25 -22.98 12.77
CA THR A 231 -4.43 -22.69 13.94
C THR A 231 -3.91 -21.26 13.89
N TYR A 232 -3.36 -20.82 12.76
CA TYR A 232 -2.81 -19.46 12.63
C TYR A 232 -3.89 -18.40 12.80
N ILE A 233 -5.04 -18.54 12.13
CA ILE A 233 -6.15 -17.58 12.23
C ILE A 233 -6.67 -17.48 13.67
N ARG A 234 -6.93 -18.63 14.33
CA ARG A 234 -7.37 -18.66 15.74
C ARG A 234 -6.35 -18.01 16.66
N HIS A 235 -5.09 -18.42 16.54
CA HIS A 235 -4.04 -17.97 17.44
C HIS A 235 -3.73 -16.49 17.24
N MET A 236 -3.59 -16.02 15.99
CA MET A 236 -3.31 -14.62 15.72
C MET A 236 -4.48 -13.71 16.10
N THR A 237 -5.72 -14.17 15.94
CA THR A 237 -6.89 -13.39 16.43
C THR A 237 -6.86 -13.23 17.95
N ALA A 238 -6.59 -14.31 18.69
CA ALA A 238 -6.47 -14.25 20.15
C ALA A 238 -5.28 -13.38 20.60
N HIS A 239 -4.16 -13.47 19.88
CA HIS A 239 -2.95 -12.65 20.10
C HIS A 239 -3.24 -11.16 19.85
N HIS A 240 -3.91 -10.83 18.75
CA HIS A 240 -4.36 -9.46 18.46
C HIS A 240 -5.36 -8.94 19.50
N ALA A 241 -6.26 -9.77 20.03
CA ALA A 241 -7.17 -9.33 21.09
C ALA A 241 -6.41 -8.83 22.34
N GLN A 242 -5.36 -9.55 22.76
CA GLN A 242 -4.49 -9.11 23.86
C GLN A 242 -3.64 -7.88 23.48
N GLY A 243 -3.11 -7.84 22.25
CA GLY A 243 -2.38 -6.69 21.73
C GLY A 243 -3.21 -5.41 21.70
N ILE A 244 -4.47 -5.49 21.28
CA ILE A 244 -5.43 -4.38 21.29
C ILE A 244 -5.72 -3.93 22.72
N GLU A 245 -5.91 -4.85 23.66
CA GLU A 245 -6.10 -4.51 25.09
C GLU A 245 -4.88 -3.74 25.61
N LEU A 246 -3.67 -4.24 25.34
CA LEU A 246 -2.43 -3.62 25.76
C LEU A 246 -2.25 -2.23 25.13
N ALA A 247 -2.49 -2.10 23.84
CA ALA A 247 -2.38 -0.84 23.11
C ALA A 247 -3.39 0.21 23.62
N ARG A 248 -4.63 -0.18 23.96
CA ARG A 248 -5.61 0.74 24.57
C ARG A 248 -5.14 1.30 25.91
N ILE A 249 -4.43 0.50 26.72
CA ILE A 249 -3.84 1.00 27.96
C ILE A 249 -2.82 2.11 27.66
N ALA A 250 -2.01 1.96 26.61
CA ALA A 250 -1.08 3.02 26.18
C ALA A 250 -1.77 4.25 25.59
N VAL A 251 -2.87 4.08 24.85
CA VAL A 251 -3.69 5.20 24.39
C VAL A 251 -4.11 6.10 25.56
N GLU A 252 -4.45 5.51 26.70
CA GLU A 252 -4.89 6.23 27.90
C GLU A 252 -3.73 6.76 28.76
N ARG A 253 -2.62 6.01 28.87
CA ARG A 253 -1.61 6.23 29.92
C ARG A 253 -0.23 6.65 29.43
N ALA A 254 0.09 6.45 28.15
CA ALA A 254 1.40 6.82 27.61
C ALA A 254 1.70 8.29 27.89
N GLN A 255 2.92 8.63 28.30
CA GLN A 255 3.34 10.01 28.53
C GLN A 255 3.86 10.64 27.23
N ASP A 256 4.59 9.86 26.44
CA ASP A 256 5.02 10.23 25.09
C ASP A 256 3.82 10.30 24.12
N PRO A 257 3.54 11.47 23.52
CA PRO A 257 2.52 11.62 22.49
C PRO A 257 2.76 10.74 21.26
N HIS A 258 4.01 10.49 20.88
CA HIS A 258 4.32 9.66 19.72
C HIS A 258 3.97 8.19 20.00
N LEU A 259 4.40 7.65 21.15
CA LEU A 259 4.00 6.32 21.62
C LEU A 259 2.47 6.17 21.72
N ARG A 260 1.77 7.20 22.21
CA ARG A 260 0.29 7.19 22.27
C ARG A 260 -0.34 7.06 20.87
N LYS A 261 0.21 7.76 19.88
CA LYS A 261 -0.26 7.70 18.49
C LYS A 261 0.07 6.38 17.82
N LEU A 262 1.26 5.85 18.07
CA LEU A 262 1.64 4.51 17.62
C LEU A 262 0.70 3.45 18.23
N ALA A 263 0.34 3.57 19.52
CA ALA A 263 -0.63 2.68 20.15
C ALA A 263 -2.03 2.78 19.52
N MET A 264 -2.48 3.98 19.13
CA MET A 264 -3.73 4.12 18.35
C MET A 264 -3.63 3.39 17.00
N LEU A 265 -2.52 3.51 16.28
CA LEU A 265 -2.29 2.77 15.03
C LEU A 265 -2.33 1.26 15.25
N MET A 266 -1.68 0.74 16.29
CA MET A 266 -1.69 -0.69 16.66
C MET A 266 -3.12 -1.20 16.93
N VAL A 267 -3.96 -0.40 17.61
CA VAL A 267 -5.39 -0.75 17.81
C VAL A 267 -6.09 -0.86 16.47
N ALA A 268 -5.92 0.14 15.59
CA ALA A 268 -6.59 0.18 14.30
C ALA A 268 -6.15 -0.97 13.38
N SER A 269 -4.85 -1.23 13.28
CA SER A 269 -4.27 -2.28 12.44
C SER A 269 -4.72 -3.66 12.89
N GLN A 270 -4.51 -4.00 14.16
CA GLN A 270 -4.83 -5.33 14.69
C GLN A 270 -6.35 -5.59 14.68
N ALA A 271 -7.18 -4.57 14.93
CA ALA A 271 -8.62 -4.72 14.82
C ALA A 271 -9.08 -4.93 13.37
N GLY A 272 -8.44 -4.27 12.39
CA GLY A 272 -8.69 -4.50 10.96
C GLY A 272 -8.29 -5.91 10.53
N GLU A 273 -7.11 -6.37 10.97
CA GLU A 273 -6.61 -7.71 10.71
C GLU A 273 -7.52 -8.78 11.32
N SER A 274 -7.97 -8.63 12.57
CA SER A 274 -8.93 -9.55 13.20
C SER A 274 -10.27 -9.63 12.44
N ARG A 275 -10.82 -8.52 11.95
CA ARG A 275 -12.05 -8.55 11.13
C ARG A 275 -11.88 -9.35 9.85
N ILE A 276 -10.71 -9.25 9.21
CA ILE A 276 -10.41 -10.03 8.00
C ILE A 276 -10.29 -11.51 8.34
N PHE A 277 -9.61 -11.85 9.43
CA PHE A 277 -9.51 -13.22 9.93
C PHE A 277 -10.87 -13.84 10.22
N GLU A 278 -11.75 -13.12 10.92
CA GLU A 278 -13.12 -13.56 11.23
C GLU A 278 -13.94 -13.79 9.96
N ASN A 279 -13.87 -12.85 9.00
CA ASN A 279 -14.60 -12.98 7.73
C ASN A 279 -14.09 -14.16 6.89
N TRP A 280 -12.78 -14.33 6.79
CA TRP A 280 -12.16 -15.47 6.11
C TRP A 280 -12.50 -16.79 6.79
N TRP A 281 -12.48 -16.84 8.12
CA TRP A 281 -12.84 -18.03 8.89
C TRP A 281 -14.27 -18.48 8.58
N LEU A 282 -15.23 -17.56 8.74
CA LEU A 282 -16.65 -17.84 8.49
C LEU A 282 -16.86 -18.30 7.05
N SER A 283 -16.25 -17.62 6.09
CA SER A 283 -16.42 -17.95 4.67
C SER A 283 -15.76 -19.27 4.25
N TRP A 284 -14.59 -19.63 4.82
CA TRP A 284 -13.80 -20.77 4.36
C TRP A 284 -14.11 -22.06 5.11
N PHE A 285 -14.52 -21.96 6.38
CA PHE A 285 -14.65 -23.11 7.26
C PHE A 285 -16.07 -23.39 7.72
N ASP A 286 -17.02 -22.48 7.45
CA ASP A 286 -18.45 -22.65 7.71
C ASP A 286 -18.76 -23.05 9.17
N THR A 287 -18.04 -22.44 10.11
CA THR A 287 -18.16 -22.71 11.54
C THR A 287 -17.78 -21.46 12.33
N GLU A 288 -18.25 -21.34 13.56
CA GLU A 288 -17.77 -20.30 14.47
C GLU A 288 -16.30 -20.56 14.84
N MET A 289 -15.51 -19.50 14.99
CA MET A 289 -14.11 -19.63 15.36
C MET A 289 -13.99 -20.05 16.83
N PRO A 290 -13.45 -21.24 17.15
CA PRO A 290 -13.34 -21.67 18.53
C PRO A 290 -12.33 -20.81 19.27
N ASP A 291 -12.68 -20.41 20.50
CA ASP A 291 -11.76 -19.75 21.40
C ASP A 291 -10.49 -20.59 21.60
N CYS A 292 -9.35 -19.92 21.75
CA CYS A 292 -8.13 -20.59 22.19
C CYS A 292 -8.23 -20.92 23.68
N SER A 293 -7.92 -22.17 24.03
CA SER A 293 -7.77 -22.65 25.41
C SER A 293 -6.69 -21.91 26.18
N THR A 294 -6.68 -22.06 27.50
CA THR A 294 -5.63 -21.50 28.36
C THR A 294 -4.26 -22.04 27.99
N GLU A 295 -4.17 -23.33 27.68
CA GLU A 295 -2.94 -24.01 27.25
C GLU A 295 -2.45 -23.50 25.89
N GLU A 296 -3.35 -23.36 24.90
CA GLU A 296 -3.01 -22.77 23.59
C GLU A 296 -2.46 -21.35 23.76
N ARG A 297 -3.13 -20.50 24.54
CA ARG A 297 -2.68 -19.12 24.82
C ARG A 297 -1.32 -19.09 25.51
N ALA A 298 -1.11 -19.95 26.51
CA ALA A 298 0.17 -20.02 27.22
C ALA A 298 1.33 -20.53 26.34
N ALA A 299 1.04 -21.33 25.33
CA ALA A 299 2.02 -21.83 24.37
C ALA A 299 2.34 -20.84 23.23
N MET A 300 1.51 -19.80 23.02
CA MET A 300 1.76 -18.79 21.99
C MET A 300 2.99 -17.94 22.35
N PRO A 301 3.97 -17.78 21.44
CA PRO A 301 5.12 -16.95 21.70
C PRO A 301 4.69 -15.50 21.93
N GLY A 302 5.31 -14.83 22.91
CA GLY A 302 5.04 -13.42 23.23
C GLY A 302 3.68 -13.14 23.89
N PHE A 303 2.79 -14.14 24.02
CA PHE A 303 1.53 -13.97 24.72
C PHE A 303 1.80 -13.71 26.22
N LEU A 304 1.16 -12.69 26.76
CA LEU A 304 1.40 -12.20 28.10
C LEU A 304 0.58 -13.00 29.12
N THR A 305 1.23 -13.32 30.22
CA THR A 305 0.57 -13.86 31.40
C THR A 305 -0.30 -12.80 32.07
N GLN A 306 -1.24 -13.25 32.91
CA GLN A 306 -2.05 -12.33 33.71
C GLN A 306 -1.20 -11.47 34.68
N ALA A 307 -0.04 -11.97 35.11
CA ALA A 307 0.87 -11.20 35.96
C ALA A 307 1.52 -10.04 35.18
N GLU A 308 1.97 -10.29 33.95
CA GLU A 308 2.54 -9.26 33.06
C GLU A 308 1.48 -8.21 32.67
N MET A 309 0.26 -8.63 32.33
CA MET A 309 -0.83 -7.68 32.08
C MET A 309 -1.12 -6.79 33.28
N ARG A 310 -1.09 -7.34 34.51
CA ARG A 310 -1.23 -6.54 35.74
C ARG A 310 -0.04 -5.61 35.95
N GLN A 311 1.18 -6.03 35.62
CA GLN A 311 2.37 -5.20 35.75
C GLN A 311 2.27 -3.94 34.89
N VAL A 312 1.86 -4.06 33.62
CA VAL A 312 1.66 -2.89 32.75
C VAL A 312 0.55 -1.97 33.31
N LYS A 313 -0.58 -2.55 33.72
CA LYS A 313 -1.70 -1.79 34.31
C LYS A 313 -1.34 -1.07 35.60
N ALA A 314 -0.42 -1.63 36.39
CA ALA A 314 0.02 -1.05 37.67
C ALA A 314 1.28 -0.19 37.56
N ALA A 315 1.92 -0.13 36.38
CA ALA A 315 3.17 0.61 36.20
C ALA A 315 3.01 2.09 36.61
N PRO A 316 3.90 2.65 37.43
CA PRO A 316 3.91 4.09 37.74
C PRO A 316 4.00 4.95 36.48
N ALA A 317 3.41 6.15 36.50
CA ALA A 317 3.31 7.01 35.32
C ALA A 317 4.67 7.35 34.68
N ASP A 318 5.71 7.56 35.50
CA ASP A 318 7.09 7.85 35.07
C ASP A 318 7.82 6.65 34.46
N ARG A 319 7.29 5.44 34.64
CA ARG A 319 7.83 4.17 34.13
C ARG A 319 6.94 3.51 33.09
N PHE A 320 5.72 4.01 32.91
CA PHE A 320 4.70 3.36 32.09
C PHE A 320 5.17 3.13 30.65
N ASP A 321 5.72 4.16 29.99
CA ASP A 321 6.13 4.08 28.59
C ASP A 321 7.21 3.01 28.37
N ALA A 322 8.23 2.98 29.24
CA ALA A 322 9.28 1.97 29.17
C ALA A 322 8.74 0.54 29.37
N VAL A 323 7.86 0.36 30.37
CA VAL A 323 7.23 -0.95 30.64
C VAL A 323 6.34 -1.37 29.46
N PHE A 324 5.59 -0.43 28.87
CA PHE A 324 4.77 -0.71 27.69
C PHE A 324 5.63 -1.09 26.48
N VAL A 325 6.68 -0.32 26.17
CA VAL A 325 7.59 -0.60 25.05
C VAL A 325 8.24 -1.97 25.20
N GLU A 326 8.74 -2.32 26.38
CA GLU A 326 9.31 -3.63 26.65
C GLU A 326 8.29 -4.75 26.43
N THR A 327 7.10 -4.59 27.02
CA THR A 327 6.06 -5.62 27.00
C THR A 327 5.44 -5.80 25.61
N MET A 328 5.13 -4.70 24.91
CA MET A 328 4.61 -4.74 23.55
C MET A 328 5.66 -5.22 22.56
N SER A 329 6.95 -4.90 22.77
CA SER A 329 8.03 -5.45 21.94
C SER A 329 8.08 -6.98 22.06
N LYS A 330 8.02 -7.52 23.28
CA LYS A 330 7.93 -8.98 23.52
C LYS A 330 6.72 -9.59 22.83
N HIS A 331 5.57 -8.94 22.94
CA HIS A 331 4.32 -9.38 22.31
C HIS A 331 4.46 -9.44 20.77
N HIS A 332 4.91 -8.35 20.15
CA HIS A 332 5.15 -8.26 18.71
C HIS A 332 6.18 -9.27 18.21
N MET A 333 7.28 -9.51 18.93
CA MET A 333 8.25 -10.57 18.58
C MET A 333 7.58 -11.94 18.45
N GLY A 334 6.61 -12.23 19.33
CA GLY A 334 5.78 -13.41 19.28
C GLY A 334 4.91 -13.49 18.03
N ALA A 335 4.19 -12.41 17.72
CA ALA A 335 3.37 -12.32 16.51
C ALA A 335 4.23 -12.47 15.24
N VAL A 336 5.40 -11.83 15.18
CA VAL A 336 6.36 -11.95 14.07
C VAL A 336 6.78 -13.41 13.88
N ARG A 337 7.06 -14.15 14.97
CA ARG A 337 7.44 -15.56 14.90
C ARG A 337 6.29 -16.44 14.37
N MET A 338 5.06 -16.16 14.78
CA MET A 338 3.87 -16.86 14.27
C MET A 338 3.65 -16.57 12.79
N ALA A 339 3.77 -15.30 12.41
CA ALA A 339 3.60 -14.83 11.04
C ALA A 339 4.69 -15.34 10.09
N ASP A 340 5.95 -15.45 10.54
CA ASP A 340 7.04 -16.04 9.74
C ASP A 340 6.79 -17.53 9.46
N ARG A 341 6.31 -18.29 10.45
CA ARG A 341 5.91 -19.70 10.24
C ARG A 341 4.80 -19.82 9.20
N MET A 342 3.77 -18.97 9.31
CA MET A 342 2.66 -18.96 8.36
C MET A 342 3.12 -18.56 6.96
N TRP A 343 3.96 -17.53 6.82
CA TRP A 343 4.52 -17.12 5.53
C TRP A 343 5.24 -18.26 4.79
N ARG A 344 6.00 -19.08 5.53
CA ARG A 344 6.75 -20.23 5.03
C ARG A 344 5.92 -21.51 4.84
N SER A 345 4.66 -21.52 5.27
CA SER A 345 3.80 -22.70 5.18
C SER A 345 3.28 -22.95 3.75
N SER A 346 2.57 -24.06 3.56
CA SER A 346 1.82 -24.39 2.33
C SER A 346 0.32 -24.01 2.42
N GLY A 347 -0.04 -23.10 3.32
CA GLY A 347 -1.41 -22.64 3.51
C GLY A 347 -1.94 -21.73 2.40
N ASP A 348 -3.13 -21.17 2.61
CA ASP A 348 -3.79 -20.29 1.64
C ASP A 348 -2.87 -19.12 1.24
N PRO A 349 -2.67 -18.85 -0.06
CA PRO A 349 -1.80 -17.77 -0.52
C PRO A 349 -2.16 -16.40 0.05
N ARG A 350 -3.45 -16.12 0.28
CA ARG A 350 -3.91 -14.83 0.84
C ARG A 350 -3.52 -14.72 2.31
N LEU A 351 -3.67 -15.81 3.07
CA LEU A 351 -3.26 -15.87 4.47
C LEU A 351 -1.74 -15.70 4.62
N ARG A 352 -0.97 -16.28 3.70
CA ARG A 352 0.48 -16.10 3.63
C ARG A 352 0.87 -14.66 3.34
N ILE A 353 0.22 -14.00 2.37
CA ILE A 353 0.45 -12.58 2.07
C ILE A 353 0.15 -11.71 3.29
N MET A 354 -0.96 -11.97 3.99
CA MET A 354 -1.31 -11.26 5.22
C MET A 354 -0.27 -11.49 6.32
N ALA A 355 0.19 -12.72 6.51
CA ALA A 355 1.24 -13.03 7.48
C ALA A 355 2.55 -12.30 7.16
N HIS A 356 2.94 -12.18 5.88
CA HIS A 356 4.09 -11.37 5.48
C HIS A 356 3.90 -9.89 5.85
N ALA A 357 2.70 -9.33 5.63
CA ALA A 357 2.39 -7.95 5.99
C ALA A 357 2.43 -7.73 7.52
N ILE A 358 1.80 -8.60 8.32
CA ILE A 358 1.82 -8.55 9.79
C ILE A 358 3.26 -8.61 10.30
N ARG A 359 4.05 -9.55 9.78
CA ARG A 359 5.47 -9.71 10.11
C ARG A 359 6.27 -8.44 9.82
N HIS A 360 6.04 -7.79 8.68
CA HIS A 360 6.72 -6.54 8.33
C HIS A 360 6.31 -5.42 9.28
N ALA A 361 5.00 -5.23 9.45
CA ALA A 361 4.41 -4.15 10.26
C ALA A 361 4.85 -4.26 11.72
N GLN A 362 4.76 -5.43 12.34
CA GLN A 362 5.07 -5.57 13.77
C GLN A 362 6.56 -5.48 14.09
N GLN A 363 7.45 -5.88 13.16
CA GLN A 363 8.87 -5.52 13.28
C GLN A 363 9.10 -4.02 13.13
N GLY A 364 8.31 -3.35 12.29
CA GLY A 364 8.31 -1.90 12.13
C GLY A 364 7.83 -1.18 13.39
N GLU A 365 6.75 -1.64 14.00
CA GLU A 365 6.18 -1.12 15.25
C GLU A 365 7.17 -1.27 16.43
N ILE A 366 7.90 -2.40 16.51
CA ILE A 366 9.04 -2.53 17.44
C ILE A 366 10.07 -1.43 17.17
N ALA A 367 10.49 -1.26 15.91
CA ALA A 367 11.49 -0.26 15.57
C ALA A 367 11.02 1.17 15.91
N LEU A 368 9.76 1.51 15.66
CA LEU A 368 9.16 2.81 15.99
C LEU A 368 9.08 3.04 17.50
N MET A 369 8.74 2.02 18.29
CA MET A 369 8.77 2.10 19.76
C MET A 369 10.18 2.36 20.32
N HIS A 370 11.22 2.02 19.56
CA HIS A 370 12.63 2.32 19.87
C HIS A 370 13.19 3.48 19.01
N ASP A 371 12.30 4.40 18.60
CA ASP A 371 12.62 5.66 17.92
C ASP A 371 13.39 5.53 16.59
N ALA A 372 13.22 4.42 15.87
CA ALA A 372 13.86 4.23 14.57
C ALA A 372 13.40 5.30 13.57
N SER A 373 14.36 6.03 13.04
CA SER A 373 14.11 7.11 12.07
C SER A 373 15.16 7.14 10.96
N GLY A 374 14.94 8.01 9.96
CA GLY A 374 15.90 8.28 8.89
C GLY A 374 16.36 7.03 8.12
N ILE A 375 17.64 7.01 7.74
CA ILE A 375 18.22 5.93 6.93
C ILE A 375 18.20 4.59 7.68
N SER A 376 18.37 4.60 9.00
CA SER A 376 18.27 3.37 9.82
C SER A 376 16.88 2.76 9.77
N ALA A 377 15.81 3.57 9.78
CA ALA A 377 14.45 3.07 9.63
C ALA A 377 14.24 2.44 8.25
N VAL A 378 14.75 3.06 7.18
CA VAL A 378 14.69 2.48 5.82
C VAL A 378 15.42 1.14 5.75
N ALA A 379 16.64 1.07 6.29
CA ALA A 379 17.41 -0.18 6.32
C ALA A 379 16.68 -1.28 7.12
N THR A 380 16.08 -0.94 8.25
CA THR A 380 15.26 -1.87 9.04
C THR A 380 14.04 -2.34 8.25
N ALA A 381 13.29 -1.44 7.63
CA ALA A 381 12.13 -1.81 6.82
C ALA A 381 12.51 -2.76 5.65
N VAL A 382 13.63 -2.52 4.98
CA VAL A 382 14.14 -3.43 3.92
C VAL A 382 14.44 -4.82 4.49
N ARG A 383 15.08 -4.91 5.66
CA ARG A 383 15.34 -6.20 6.32
C ARG A 383 14.07 -6.91 6.75
N ASN A 384 13.08 -6.16 7.27
CA ASN A 384 11.80 -6.70 7.75
C ASN A 384 11.03 -7.44 6.65
N MET A 385 11.17 -7.00 5.39
CA MET A 385 10.57 -7.69 4.24
C MET A 385 11.14 -9.09 4.01
N LEU A 386 12.42 -9.31 4.34
CA LEU A 386 13.17 -10.49 3.91
C LEU A 386 13.36 -11.51 5.03
N ALA A 387 13.43 -11.05 6.28
CA ALA A 387 13.78 -11.87 7.42
C ALA A 387 12.99 -11.48 8.68
N ASP A 388 12.94 -12.43 9.62
CA ASP A 388 12.55 -12.16 10.99
C ASP A 388 13.83 -11.66 11.66
N ASN A 389 13.87 -10.38 12.01
CA ASN A 389 15.07 -9.68 12.49
C ASN A 389 14.99 -9.38 13.99
N VAL A 390 13.95 -9.89 14.66
CA VAL A 390 13.69 -9.62 16.08
C VAL A 390 13.70 -10.89 16.93
N ASN A 391 13.81 -12.08 16.33
CA ASN A 391 13.83 -13.38 17.01
C ASN A 391 15.13 -14.17 16.86
#